data_AF-A0A7K7J676-F1
#
_entry.id   AF-A0A7K7J676-F1
#
_cell.length_a   1.000
_cell.length_b   1.000
_cell.length_c   1.000
_cell.angle_alpha   90.00
_cell.angle_beta   90.00
_cell.angle_gamma   90.00
#
_symmetry.space_group_name_H-M   'P 1'
#
loop_
_entity.id
_entity.type
_entity.pdbx_description
1 polymer ?
#
loop_
_entity_poly.entity_id
_entity_poly.type
_entity_poly.pdbx_seq_one_letter_code
_entity_poly.pdbx_strand_id
1 'polypeptide(L)'
;HYFRVTSFICLNIFLFGLGETVINNGEPCSPKDTRNVGAVEEPLQAEEKNKSADISKQKEQCLVPCDAQAKILRGDKHYMCRNLQNSLAEYARSTKKLVRDMMDDQQSSLDFLSNQVNELMNKIVLLNTVILRKHLDPLPYKAVQSHGLDCTHIKDTVGSVSKTPSGLYIIHPEGSNYPFEVLCDMDFRGGGWTVVQKRADGIVQFQRTWSEYLDGFGDLTGEFWLGLRKIFDIVNQKATHFSLYVDLESENDKHAYASYDGFWIEDESCYFKIHLGHYSGNAGKNF
;
A
#
# COMPACT_ATOMS: atom_id res chain seq x y z
N HIS A 1 -19.44 32.21 1.57
CA HIS A 1 -19.08 31.56 2.85
C HIS A 1 -18.35 30.26 2.55
N TYR A 2 -17.16 30.06 3.11
CA TYR A 2 -16.46 28.77 3.02
C TYR A 2 -17.26 27.71 3.78
N PHE A 3 -17.67 26.64 3.10
CA PHE A 3 -18.22 25.44 3.75
C PHE A 3 -17.08 24.66 4.42
N ARG A 4 -16.63 25.14 5.59
CA ARG A 4 -15.79 24.39 6.50
C ARG A 4 -16.70 23.65 7.47
N VAL A 5 -17.33 22.59 6.98
CA VAL A 5 -18.30 21.80 7.74
C VAL A 5 -17.79 20.38 7.87
N THR A 6 -17.23 20.07 9.03
CA THR A 6 -17.29 18.73 9.60
C THR A 6 -18.75 18.45 9.94
N SER A 7 -19.51 17.98 8.95
CA SER A 7 -20.84 17.39 9.15
C SER A 7 -20.69 15.91 8.96
N PHE A 8 -20.97 15.14 10.00
CA PHE A 8 -21.06 13.70 9.90
C PHE A 8 -22.42 13.38 9.30
N ILE A 9 -22.48 13.36 7.96
CA ILE A 9 -23.64 12.85 7.23
C ILE A 9 -23.51 11.33 7.24
N CYS A 10 -24.46 10.64 7.88
CA CYS A 10 -24.54 9.19 7.85
C CYS A 10 -25.03 8.77 6.48
N LEU A 11 -24.08 8.42 5.60
CA LEU A 11 -24.28 7.92 4.25
C LEU A 11 -24.37 6.39 4.27
N ASN A 12 -25.56 5.85 4.07
CA ASN A 12 -25.79 4.42 3.90
C ASN A 12 -26.14 4.11 2.45
N ILE A 13 -25.45 3.14 1.86
CA ILE A 13 -25.59 2.78 0.44
C ILE A 13 -26.06 1.33 0.34
N PHE A 14 -27.21 1.14 -0.28
CA PHE A 14 -27.94 -0.10 -0.41
C PHE A 14 -28.13 -0.48 -1.89
N LEU A 15 -28.12 -1.77 -2.20
CA LEU A 15 -28.40 -2.33 -3.53
C LEU A 15 -29.62 -3.24 -3.51
N PHE A 16 -30.46 -3.17 -4.54
CA PHE A 16 -31.68 -3.99 -4.69
C PHE A 16 -31.81 -4.55 -6.11
N GLY A 17 -32.12 -5.84 -6.25
CA GLY A 17 -32.30 -6.49 -7.55
C GLY A 17 -33.71 -6.32 -8.13
N LEU A 18 -33.80 -5.92 -9.39
CA LEU A 18 -34.99 -5.92 -10.22
C LEU A 18 -34.82 -6.96 -11.34
N GLY A 19 -35.79 -7.87 -11.48
CA GLY A 19 -35.75 -8.95 -12.46
C GLY A 19 -36.46 -8.59 -13.78
N GLU A 20 -35.72 -8.04 -14.73
CA GLU A 20 -36.08 -8.00 -16.16
C GLU A 20 -34.82 -8.27 -17.01
N THR A 21 -34.99 -8.79 -18.24
CA THR A 21 -33.89 -9.33 -19.06
C THR A 21 -33.73 -8.62 -20.42
N VAL A 22 -32.65 -7.84 -20.60
CA VAL A 22 -32.24 -7.29 -21.92
C VAL A 22 -30.70 -7.29 -22.05
N ILE A 23 -30.19 -7.39 -23.28
CA ILE A 23 -28.82 -7.79 -23.63
C ILE A 23 -28.06 -6.67 -24.39
N ASN A 24 -26.76 -6.48 -24.09
CA ASN A 24 -25.71 -5.82 -24.91
C ASN A 24 -25.80 -4.28 -25.14
N ASN A 25 -24.72 -3.52 -25.45
CA ASN A 25 -23.29 -3.77 -25.74
C ASN A 25 -22.41 -2.68 -25.09
N GLY A 26 -21.11 -2.95 -24.85
CA GLY A 26 -20.10 -1.93 -24.52
C GLY A 26 -18.71 -2.29 -25.09
N GLU A 27 -17.99 -1.31 -25.65
CA GLU A 27 -16.67 -1.50 -26.28
C GLU A 27 -15.50 -1.44 -25.26
N PRO A 28 -14.37 -2.14 -25.50
CA PRO A 28 -13.26 -2.18 -24.55
C PRO A 28 -12.34 -0.94 -24.62
N CYS A 29 -11.97 -0.40 -23.46
CA CYS A 29 -10.95 0.64 -23.35
C CYS A 29 -9.54 0.09 -23.61
N SER A 30 -8.69 0.85 -24.32
CA SER A 30 -7.31 0.45 -24.67
C SER A 30 -6.25 1.30 -23.95
N PRO A 31 -5.21 0.70 -23.35
CA PRO A 31 -4.01 1.41 -22.91
C PRO A 31 -3.05 1.65 -24.09
N LYS A 32 -2.36 2.80 -24.11
CA LYS A 32 -1.23 3.08 -25.03
C LYS A 32 0.08 3.08 -24.25
N ASP A 33 1.13 2.53 -24.88
CA ASP A 33 2.44 2.36 -24.25
C ASP A 33 3.61 2.73 -25.20
N THR A 34 4.77 2.97 -24.59
CA THR A 34 6.16 2.95 -25.10
C THR A 34 6.82 4.07 -25.95
N ARG A 35 8.07 4.39 -25.50
CA ARG A 35 9.33 4.70 -26.24
C ARG A 35 9.55 6.14 -26.77
N ASN A 36 10.78 6.67 -26.93
CA ASN A 36 12.15 6.07 -26.98
C ASN A 36 13.30 7.06 -26.58
N VAL A 37 14.36 6.53 -25.96
CA VAL A 37 15.84 6.59 -26.27
C VAL A 37 16.52 7.85 -26.87
N GLY A 38 17.72 8.17 -26.33
CA GLY A 38 18.80 8.96 -26.98
C GLY A 38 20.14 8.91 -26.20
N ALA A 39 21.30 8.85 -26.87
CA ALA A 39 22.67 8.72 -26.30
C ALA A 39 23.62 9.83 -26.83
N VAL A 40 24.90 9.94 -26.36
CA VAL A 40 26.11 10.44 -27.09
C VAL A 40 27.44 10.42 -26.27
N GLU A 41 28.58 10.36 -26.98
CA GLU A 41 30.03 10.17 -26.61
C GLU A 41 30.93 11.45 -26.58
N GLU A 42 32.18 11.55 -26.07
CA GLU A 42 32.99 10.75 -25.08
C GLU A 42 34.10 11.58 -24.29
N PRO A 43 35.42 11.77 -24.64
CA PRO A 43 36.47 11.97 -23.58
C PRO A 43 37.47 13.16 -23.73
N LEU A 44 38.47 13.27 -22.82
CA LEU A 44 39.91 13.51 -23.11
C LEU A 44 40.86 13.48 -21.86
N GLN A 45 42.17 13.24 -22.06
CA GLN A 45 43.26 13.11 -21.06
C GLN A 45 44.41 14.15 -21.26
N ALA A 46 45.28 14.34 -20.24
CA ALA A 46 46.73 14.73 -20.28
C ALA A 46 47.23 15.13 -18.85
N GLU A 47 48.51 15.16 -18.43
CA GLU A 47 49.83 14.56 -18.79
C GLU A 47 50.76 14.74 -17.55
N GLU A 48 51.78 13.87 -17.33
CA GLU A 48 52.84 14.08 -16.31
C GLU A 48 54.16 14.60 -16.92
N LYS A 49 54.94 15.41 -16.18
CA LYS A 49 56.37 15.66 -16.48
C LYS A 49 57.28 15.75 -15.25
N ASN A 50 58.26 14.84 -15.19
CA ASN A 50 59.41 14.83 -14.29
C ASN A 50 60.50 15.86 -14.68
N LYS A 51 61.36 16.25 -13.72
CA LYS A 51 62.75 16.68 -13.99
C LYS A 51 63.66 16.62 -12.75
N SER A 52 64.93 16.30 -12.97
CA SER A 52 66.00 16.14 -11.98
C SER A 52 67.28 16.81 -12.47
N ALA A 53 68.07 17.42 -11.57
CA ALA A 53 69.50 17.82 -11.68
C ALA A 53 69.90 18.68 -10.46
N ASP A 54 71.17 19.00 -10.18
CA ASP A 54 72.38 18.16 -10.03
C ASP A 54 73.43 18.93 -9.18
N ILE A 55 74.42 18.20 -8.65
CA ILE A 55 75.69 18.55 -7.96
C ILE A 55 76.19 20.02 -7.99
N SER A 56 76.68 20.53 -6.83
CA SER A 56 78.08 21.04 -6.69
C SER A 56 78.50 21.39 -5.25
N LYS A 57 79.82 21.38 -5.01
CA LYS A 57 80.47 21.48 -3.69
C LYS A 57 80.87 22.91 -3.34
N GLN A 58 80.70 23.31 -2.09
CA GLN A 58 81.51 24.35 -1.45
C GLN A 58 82.37 23.72 -0.36
N LYS A 59 83.68 24.00 -0.36
CA LYS A 59 84.67 23.36 0.51
C LYS A 59 84.97 24.28 1.69
N GLU A 60 84.11 24.22 2.71
CA GLU A 60 84.22 25.06 3.89
C GLU A 60 85.21 24.48 4.92
N GLN A 61 85.93 25.35 5.61
CA GLN A 61 87.05 24.98 6.46
C GLN A 61 86.52 24.48 7.82
N CYS A 62 86.73 23.21 8.18
CA CYS A 62 86.22 22.64 9.43
C CYS A 62 86.83 23.30 10.67
N LEU A 63 86.17 24.34 11.19
CA LEU A 63 86.43 25.00 12.47
C LEU A 63 85.77 24.27 13.66
N VAL A 64 85.35 23.03 13.46
CA VAL A 64 84.64 22.21 14.46
C VAL A 64 85.37 20.87 14.58
N PRO A 65 85.81 20.45 15.79
CA PRO A 65 86.46 19.15 15.99
C PRO A 65 85.59 17.99 15.47
N CYS A 66 86.20 16.93 14.94
CA CYS A 66 85.48 15.79 14.36
C CYS A 66 84.46 15.16 15.35
N ASP A 67 84.74 15.18 16.65
CA ASP A 67 83.81 14.77 17.71
C ASP A 67 82.53 15.62 17.80
N ALA A 68 82.63 16.92 17.55
CA ALA A 68 81.51 17.84 17.61
C ALA A 68 80.65 17.75 16.34
N GLN A 69 81.24 17.62 15.15
CA GLN A 69 80.48 17.27 13.93
C GLN A 69 79.77 15.92 14.06
N ALA A 70 80.44 14.90 14.62
CA ALA A 70 79.82 13.61 14.89
C ALA A 70 78.71 13.68 15.96
N LYS A 71 78.77 14.61 16.94
CA LYS A 71 77.69 14.86 17.89
C LYS A 71 76.49 15.55 17.23
N ILE A 72 76.72 16.55 16.37
CA ILE A 72 75.66 17.24 15.62
C ILE A 72 74.94 16.25 14.69
N LEU A 73 75.67 15.48 13.86
CA LEU A 73 75.08 14.42 13.02
C LEU A 73 74.31 13.35 13.81
N ARG A 74 74.75 13.02 15.05
CA ARG A 74 74.00 12.09 15.93
C ARG A 74 72.72 12.72 16.50
N GLY A 75 72.73 14.03 16.75
CA GLY A 75 71.56 14.82 17.13
C GLY A 75 70.55 14.94 16.00
N ASP A 76 71.01 15.32 14.80
CA ASP A 76 70.17 15.43 13.60
C ASP A 76 69.58 14.07 13.21
N LYS A 77 70.38 12.99 13.28
CA LYS A 77 69.89 11.62 13.11
C LYS A 77 68.82 11.26 14.15
N HIS A 78 69.00 11.62 15.42
CA HIS A 78 67.98 11.39 16.45
C HIS A 78 66.70 12.19 16.18
N TYR A 79 66.83 13.45 15.78
CA TYR A 79 65.71 14.32 15.43
C TYR A 79 64.92 13.77 14.24
N MET A 80 65.62 13.40 13.17
CA MET A 80 65.01 12.79 11.97
C MET A 80 64.36 11.44 12.28
N CYS A 81 65.01 10.56 13.06
CA CYS A 81 64.40 9.30 13.51
C CYS A 81 63.15 9.53 14.37
N ARG A 82 63.15 10.55 15.24
CA ARG A 82 62.00 10.87 16.11
C ARG A 82 60.83 11.46 15.32
N ASN A 83 61.10 12.35 14.36
CA ASN A 83 60.08 12.84 13.44
C ASN A 83 59.50 11.70 12.59
N LEU A 84 60.35 10.83 12.04
CA LEU A 84 59.91 9.67 11.26
C LEU A 84 59.04 8.72 12.11
N GLN A 85 59.43 8.44 13.36
CA GLN A 85 58.62 7.66 14.30
C GLN A 85 57.26 8.33 14.60
N ASN A 86 57.23 9.65 14.80
CA ASN A 86 56.00 10.39 15.03
C ASN A 86 55.06 10.32 13.82
N SER A 87 55.57 10.55 12.61
CA SER A 87 54.80 10.41 11.36
C SER A 87 54.32 8.98 11.12
N LEU A 88 55.12 7.96 11.41
CA LEU A 88 54.68 6.56 11.34
C LEU A 88 53.56 6.26 12.34
N ALA A 89 53.66 6.81 13.56
CA ALA A 89 52.64 6.63 14.60
C ALA A 89 51.35 7.40 14.31
N GLU A 90 51.43 8.56 13.67
CA GLU A 90 50.27 9.32 13.16
C GLU A 90 49.59 8.58 12.00
N TYR A 91 50.36 8.13 11.01
CA TYR A 91 49.85 7.30 9.93
C TYR A 91 49.15 6.05 10.48
N ALA A 92 49.83 5.28 11.35
CA ALA A 92 49.26 4.08 11.96
C ALA A 92 48.00 4.36 12.81
N ARG A 93 47.90 5.53 13.47
CA ARG A 93 46.67 5.96 14.16
C ARG A 93 45.55 6.28 13.16
N SER A 94 45.87 6.98 12.07
CA SER A 94 44.91 7.32 11.02
C SER A 94 44.38 6.08 10.31
N THR A 95 45.25 5.12 9.93
CA THR A 95 44.82 3.86 9.31
C THR A 95 43.97 3.02 10.27
N LYS A 96 44.34 2.93 11.55
CA LYS A 96 43.52 2.24 12.57
C LYS A 96 42.16 2.88 12.79
N LYS A 97 42.05 4.20 12.68
CA LYS A 97 40.77 4.90 12.74
C LYS A 97 39.92 4.55 11.51
N LEU A 98 40.47 4.76 10.31
CA LEU A 98 39.76 4.45 9.05
C LEU A 98 39.25 3.01 8.99
N VAL A 99 40.06 2.02 9.39
CA VAL A 99 39.65 0.61 9.43
C VAL A 99 38.51 0.38 10.43
N ARG A 100 38.52 1.05 11.59
CA ARG A 100 37.43 0.96 12.56
C ARG A 100 36.16 1.59 12.01
N ASP A 101 36.25 2.83 11.51
CA ASP A 101 35.12 3.57 10.95
C ASP A 101 34.46 2.75 9.81
N MET A 102 35.25 2.11 8.95
CA MET A 102 34.75 1.19 7.90
C MET A 102 34.11 -0.10 8.44
N MET A 103 34.65 -0.69 9.51
CA MET A 103 34.05 -1.87 10.15
C MET A 103 32.72 -1.53 10.83
N ASP A 104 32.63 -0.37 11.48
CA ASP A 104 31.43 0.09 12.17
C ASP A 104 30.29 0.39 11.15
N ASP A 105 30.60 1.01 10.00
CA ASP A 105 29.65 1.21 8.88
C ASP A 105 29.15 -0.13 8.28
N GLN A 106 30.06 -1.09 8.09
CA GLN A 106 29.69 -2.43 7.62
C GLN A 106 28.83 -3.19 8.63
N GLN A 107 29.12 -3.07 9.93
CA GLN A 107 28.31 -3.66 10.99
C GLN A 107 26.92 -3.03 11.03
N SER A 108 26.81 -1.70 10.95
CA SER A 108 25.51 -0.99 10.88
C SER A 108 24.65 -1.46 9.70
N SER A 109 25.28 -1.65 8.54
CA SER A 109 24.60 -2.16 7.34
C SER A 109 24.11 -3.60 7.51
N LEU A 110 24.91 -4.47 8.14
CA LEU A 110 24.52 -5.84 8.47
C LEU A 110 23.41 -5.91 9.53
N ASP A 111 23.45 -5.05 10.55
CA ASP A 111 22.42 -4.98 11.59
C ASP A 111 21.07 -4.50 11.01
N PHE A 112 21.09 -3.53 10.08
CA PHE A 112 19.89 -3.11 9.36
C PHE A 112 19.28 -4.25 8.53
N LEU A 113 20.11 -4.96 7.75
CA LEU A 113 19.66 -6.12 6.97
C LEU A 113 19.15 -7.26 7.85
N SER A 114 19.81 -7.53 8.98
CA SER A 114 19.39 -8.51 9.99
C SER A 114 18.00 -8.16 10.55
N ASN A 115 17.76 -6.90 10.90
CA ASN A 115 16.45 -6.44 11.37
C ASN A 115 15.35 -6.60 10.31
N GLN A 116 15.63 -6.25 9.05
CA GLN A 116 14.71 -6.45 7.92
C GLN A 116 14.38 -7.95 7.71
N VAL A 117 15.38 -8.82 7.79
CA VAL A 117 15.20 -10.28 7.70
C VAL A 117 14.38 -10.80 8.89
N ASN A 118 14.63 -10.33 10.11
CA ASN A 118 13.87 -10.74 11.30
C ASN A 118 12.40 -10.29 11.21
N GLU A 119 12.13 -9.08 10.72
CA GLU A 119 10.76 -8.60 10.50
C GLU A 119 10.03 -9.44 9.43
N LEU A 120 10.70 -9.75 8.31
CA LEU A 120 10.16 -10.60 7.27
C LEU A 120 9.93 -12.04 7.75
N MET A 121 10.85 -12.60 8.55
CA MET A 121 10.70 -13.91 9.18
C MET A 121 9.52 -13.93 10.15
N ASN A 122 9.32 -12.87 10.96
CA ASN A 122 8.15 -12.75 11.84
C ASN A 122 6.84 -12.70 11.03
N LYS A 123 6.81 -11.97 9.90
CA LYS A 123 5.67 -11.95 8.97
C LYS A 123 5.41 -13.34 8.35
N ILE A 124 6.45 -14.06 7.94
CA ILE A 124 6.36 -15.44 7.42
C ILE A 124 5.87 -16.40 8.49
N VAL A 125 6.37 -16.32 9.73
CA VAL A 125 5.92 -17.14 10.85
C VAL A 125 4.44 -16.87 11.15
N LEU A 126 4.02 -15.60 11.20
CA LEU A 126 2.61 -15.25 11.38
C LEU A 126 1.74 -15.84 10.26
N LEU A 127 2.14 -15.66 8.99
CA LEU A 127 1.44 -16.22 7.83
C LEU A 127 1.35 -17.75 7.91
N ASN A 128 2.46 -18.42 8.26
CA ASN A 128 2.51 -19.87 8.46
C ASN A 128 1.62 -20.33 9.61
N THR A 129 1.52 -19.59 10.73
CA THR A 129 0.56 -19.96 11.81
C THR A 129 -0.89 -19.78 11.39
N VAL A 130 -1.21 -18.83 10.50
CA VAL A 130 -2.55 -18.68 9.92
C VAL A 130 -2.83 -19.83 8.94
N ILE A 131 -1.87 -20.21 8.11
CA ILE A 131 -1.98 -21.35 7.18
C ILE A 131 -2.09 -22.69 7.94
N LEU A 132 -1.31 -22.90 9.01
CA LEU A 132 -1.40 -24.09 9.87
C LEU A 132 -2.72 -24.15 10.64
N ARG A 133 -3.26 -23.02 11.12
CA ARG A 133 -4.63 -22.96 11.65
C ARG A 133 -5.66 -23.36 10.59
N LYS A 134 -5.48 -22.96 9.32
CA LYS A 134 -6.33 -23.41 8.21
C LYS A 134 -6.14 -24.89 7.81
N HIS A 135 -5.07 -25.55 8.26
CA HIS A 135 -4.73 -26.93 7.87
C HIS A 135 -4.89 -27.99 8.96
N LEU A 136 -5.01 -27.61 10.25
CA LEU A 136 -5.07 -28.56 11.37
C LEU A 136 -6.48 -28.92 11.85
N ASP A 137 -7.53 -28.35 11.26
CA ASP A 137 -8.91 -28.83 11.42
C ASP A 137 -9.34 -29.62 10.17
N PRO A 138 -9.20 -30.97 10.15
CA PRO A 138 -9.86 -31.82 9.16
C PRO A 138 -11.35 -32.01 9.54
N LEU A 139 -12.03 -30.92 9.89
CA LEU A 139 -13.47 -30.87 9.70
C LEU A 139 -13.69 -30.93 8.18
N PRO A 140 -14.68 -31.70 7.68
CA PRO A 140 -14.92 -31.75 6.25
C PRO A 140 -15.23 -30.32 5.79
N TYR A 141 -14.45 -29.82 4.83
CA TYR A 141 -14.80 -28.62 4.08
C TYR A 141 -16.05 -28.94 3.26
N LYS A 142 -17.21 -28.90 3.94
CA LYS A 142 -18.44 -28.50 3.30
C LYS A 142 -18.12 -27.16 2.68
N ALA A 143 -18.18 -27.09 1.35
CA ALA A 143 -18.15 -25.81 0.66
C ALA A 143 -19.10 -24.87 1.41
N VAL A 144 -18.60 -23.70 1.80
CA VAL A 144 -19.37 -22.71 2.57
C VAL A 144 -20.65 -22.44 1.76
N GLN A 145 -21.77 -22.97 2.23
CA GLN A 145 -23.00 -22.90 1.47
C GLN A 145 -23.53 -21.48 1.55
N SER A 146 -23.41 -20.76 0.45
CA SER A 146 -24.01 -19.45 0.28
C SER A 146 -25.51 -19.53 0.50
N HIS A 147 -26.05 -18.55 1.22
CA HIS A 147 -27.48 -18.44 1.50
C HIS A 147 -28.27 -18.02 0.25
N GLY A 148 -27.59 -17.39 -0.72
CA GLY A 148 -28.15 -16.99 -2.01
C GLY A 148 -27.12 -16.25 -2.88
N LEU A 149 -27.59 -15.73 -4.01
CA LEU A 149 -26.78 -14.91 -4.93
C LEU A 149 -26.54 -13.50 -4.36
N ASP A 150 -27.57 -12.92 -3.75
CA ASP A 150 -27.59 -11.61 -3.11
C ASP A 150 -28.68 -11.57 -2.01
N CYS A 151 -28.82 -10.44 -1.31
CA CYS A 151 -29.81 -10.28 -0.24
C CYS A 151 -31.27 -10.32 -0.74
N THR A 152 -31.55 -9.97 -2.00
CA THR A 152 -32.89 -10.06 -2.59
C THR A 152 -33.24 -11.54 -2.80
N HIS A 153 -32.34 -12.32 -3.40
CA HIS A 153 -32.50 -13.78 -3.57
C HIS A 153 -32.65 -14.52 -2.23
N ILE A 154 -31.89 -14.14 -1.19
CA ILE A 154 -32.04 -14.71 0.17
C ILE A 154 -33.43 -14.42 0.71
N LYS A 155 -33.88 -13.16 0.64
CA LYS A 155 -35.20 -12.75 1.11
C LYS A 155 -36.32 -13.51 0.39
N ASP A 156 -36.26 -13.67 -0.93
CA ASP A 156 -37.34 -14.32 -1.66
C ASP A 156 -37.37 -15.84 -1.39
N THR A 157 -36.20 -16.45 -1.27
CA THR A 157 -36.07 -17.90 -0.95
C THR A 157 -36.52 -18.22 0.48
N VAL A 158 -36.08 -17.45 1.47
CA VAL A 158 -36.36 -17.72 2.90
C VAL A 158 -37.67 -17.07 3.36
N GLY A 159 -37.98 -15.88 2.86
CA GLY A 159 -39.21 -15.12 3.11
C GLY A 159 -40.48 -15.85 2.70
N SER A 160 -40.39 -16.75 1.72
CA SER A 160 -41.46 -17.68 1.33
C SER A 160 -41.85 -18.67 2.43
N VAL A 161 -41.00 -18.85 3.46
CA VAL A 161 -41.23 -19.79 4.58
C VAL A 161 -41.37 -19.05 5.92
N SER A 162 -40.55 -18.03 6.17
CA SER A 162 -40.57 -17.24 7.41
C SER A 162 -39.93 -15.87 7.23
N LYS A 163 -40.27 -14.89 8.09
CA LYS A 163 -39.64 -13.57 8.03
C LYS A 163 -38.12 -13.71 8.17
N THR A 164 -37.39 -13.32 7.14
CA THR A 164 -35.93 -13.31 7.14
C THR A 164 -35.44 -12.10 7.95
N PRO A 165 -34.58 -12.28 8.96
CA PRO A 165 -34.06 -11.17 9.76
C PRO A 165 -32.97 -10.38 9.01
N SER A 166 -32.81 -9.10 9.35
CA SER A 166 -31.63 -8.33 8.95
C SER A 166 -30.38 -8.84 9.67
N GLY A 167 -29.22 -8.89 8.99
CA GLY A 167 -27.99 -9.45 9.56
C GLY A 167 -26.92 -9.78 8.54
N LEU A 168 -25.87 -10.48 8.99
CA LEU A 168 -24.78 -10.94 8.13
C LEU A 168 -25.18 -12.22 7.39
N TYR A 169 -24.93 -12.24 6.08
CA TYR A 169 -25.17 -13.38 5.22
C TYR A 169 -24.00 -13.62 4.28
N ILE A 170 -23.70 -14.89 4.02
CA ILE A 170 -22.75 -15.28 2.99
C ILE A 170 -23.50 -15.44 1.67
N ILE A 171 -23.11 -14.66 0.66
CA ILE A 171 -23.64 -14.69 -0.71
C ILE A 171 -22.60 -15.25 -1.69
N HIS A 172 -23.06 -15.67 -2.87
CA HIS A 172 -22.20 -16.06 -3.99
C HIS A 172 -22.80 -15.54 -5.30
N PRO A 173 -22.52 -14.29 -5.68
CA PRO A 173 -23.02 -13.70 -6.92
C PRO A 173 -22.59 -14.49 -8.16
N GLU A 174 -23.44 -14.49 -9.20
CA GLU A 174 -23.11 -15.10 -10.50
C GLU A 174 -21.83 -14.48 -11.08
N GLY A 175 -20.80 -15.31 -11.31
CA GLY A 175 -19.50 -14.88 -11.85
C GLY A 175 -18.45 -14.55 -10.80
N SER A 176 -18.81 -14.46 -9.51
CA SER A 176 -17.83 -14.31 -8.42
C SER A 176 -16.94 -15.55 -8.28
N ASN A 177 -15.66 -15.34 -7.95
CA ASN A 177 -14.69 -16.44 -7.81
C ASN A 177 -14.85 -17.23 -6.48
N TYR A 178 -15.46 -16.62 -5.47
CA TYR A 178 -15.63 -17.20 -4.13
C TYR A 178 -16.84 -16.57 -3.41
N PRO A 179 -17.53 -17.31 -2.52
CA PRO A 179 -18.57 -16.74 -1.68
C PRO A 179 -17.98 -15.76 -0.65
N PHE A 180 -18.71 -14.71 -0.31
CA PHE A 180 -18.29 -13.70 0.66
C PHE A 180 -19.44 -13.18 1.52
N GLU A 181 -19.11 -12.60 2.67
CA GLU A 181 -20.08 -12.06 3.62
C GLU A 181 -20.51 -10.63 3.26
N VAL A 182 -21.80 -10.35 3.45
CA VAL A 182 -22.43 -9.03 3.30
C VAL A 182 -23.40 -8.78 4.46
N LEU A 183 -23.67 -7.50 4.74
CA LEU A 183 -24.80 -7.11 5.57
C LEU A 183 -26.05 -7.02 4.69
N CYS A 184 -27.09 -7.81 5.01
CA CYS A 184 -28.41 -7.69 4.41
C CYS A 184 -29.36 -6.93 5.33
N ASP A 185 -30.03 -5.91 4.78
CA ASP A 185 -31.18 -5.28 5.41
C ASP A 185 -32.48 -5.88 4.83
N MET A 186 -33.20 -6.60 5.68
CA MET A 186 -34.44 -7.31 5.38
C MET A 186 -35.68 -6.57 5.89
N ASP A 187 -35.51 -5.42 6.56
CA ASP A 187 -36.58 -4.64 7.18
C ASP A 187 -36.81 -3.31 6.44
N PHE A 188 -35.73 -2.65 5.99
CA PHE A 188 -35.77 -1.34 5.34
C PHE A 188 -36.53 -1.37 4.02
N ARG A 189 -37.57 -0.53 3.90
CA ARG A 189 -38.40 -0.34 2.68
C ARG A 189 -38.82 -1.64 1.97
N GLY A 190 -39.14 -2.68 2.74
CA GLY A 190 -39.56 -3.99 2.21
C GLY A 190 -38.45 -5.04 2.11
N GLY A 191 -37.21 -4.69 2.45
CA GLY A 191 -36.09 -5.60 2.63
C GLY A 191 -35.51 -6.22 1.37
N GLY A 192 -34.41 -6.95 1.53
CA GLY A 192 -33.65 -7.59 0.45
C GLY A 192 -32.47 -6.75 -0.03
N TRP A 193 -32.09 -5.72 0.74
CA TRP A 193 -31.03 -4.80 0.37
C TRP A 193 -29.66 -5.35 0.76
N THR A 194 -28.72 -5.37 -0.18
CA THR A 194 -27.31 -5.60 0.11
C THR A 194 -26.67 -4.27 0.48
N VAL A 195 -26.18 -4.13 1.71
CA VAL A 195 -25.50 -2.90 2.15
C VAL A 195 -24.04 -2.94 1.67
N VAL A 196 -23.63 -1.95 0.88
CA VAL A 196 -22.26 -1.87 0.32
C VAL A 196 -21.37 -0.83 1.00
N GLN A 197 -21.99 0.13 1.68
CA GLN A 197 -21.30 1.15 2.46
C GLN A 197 -22.21 1.59 3.60
N LYS A 198 -21.68 1.66 4.83
CA LYS A 198 -22.39 2.13 6.02
C LYS A 198 -21.55 3.14 6.80
N ARG A 199 -22.12 4.33 7.08
CA ARG A 199 -21.59 5.34 8.01
C ARG A 199 -22.55 5.53 9.18
N ALA A 200 -22.01 5.72 10.39
CA ALA A 200 -22.81 5.90 11.59
C ALA A 200 -22.10 6.75 12.66
N ASP A 201 -20.89 6.36 13.07
CA ASP A 201 -20.20 6.93 14.23
C ASP A 201 -18.87 7.64 13.89
N GLY A 202 -18.41 7.54 12.65
CA GLY A 202 -17.13 8.12 12.21
C GLY A 202 -15.88 7.41 12.75
N ILE A 203 -16.00 6.26 13.42
CA ILE A 203 -14.86 5.53 14.00
C ILE A 203 -13.95 4.98 12.89
N VAL A 204 -14.51 4.56 11.75
CA VAL A 204 -13.73 4.03 10.64
C VAL A 204 -13.29 5.19 9.74
N GLN A 205 -11.98 5.29 9.53
CA GLN A 205 -11.42 6.25 8.56
C GLN A 205 -11.70 5.77 7.13
N PHE A 206 -12.24 6.65 6.29
CA PHE A 206 -12.50 6.39 4.86
C PHE A 206 -11.44 7.03 3.94
N GLN A 207 -10.46 7.76 4.49
CA GLN A 207 -9.28 8.20 3.75
C GLN A 207 -8.32 7.01 3.59
N ARG A 208 -8.60 6.16 2.59
CA ARG A 208 -7.93 4.89 2.34
C ARG A 208 -7.20 4.85 1.01
N THR A 209 -6.30 3.89 0.86
CA THR A 209 -5.60 3.62 -0.39
C THR A 209 -6.53 3.00 -1.44
N TRP A 210 -6.15 3.06 -2.71
CA TRP A 210 -6.90 2.40 -3.79
C TRP A 210 -7.09 0.90 -3.53
N SER A 211 -6.05 0.18 -3.08
CA SER A 211 -6.15 -1.26 -2.78
C SER A 211 -7.19 -1.57 -1.69
N GLU A 212 -7.25 -0.77 -0.62
CA GLU A 212 -8.28 -0.93 0.42
C GLU A 212 -9.69 -0.67 -0.14
N TYR A 213 -9.86 0.27 -1.07
CA TYR A 213 -11.13 0.47 -1.77
C TYR A 213 -11.49 -0.69 -2.72
N LEU A 214 -10.50 -1.40 -3.30
CA LEU A 214 -10.74 -2.60 -4.10
C LEU A 214 -11.22 -3.79 -3.25
N ASP A 215 -10.54 -4.04 -2.12
CA ASP A 215 -10.77 -5.21 -1.25
C ASP A 215 -11.89 -5.03 -0.23
N GLY A 216 -12.14 -3.79 0.21
CA GLY A 216 -13.05 -3.45 1.30
C GLY A 216 -12.32 -3.23 2.63
N PHE A 217 -12.95 -2.47 3.54
CA PHE A 217 -12.43 -2.15 4.85
C PHE A 217 -13.55 -1.83 5.86
N GLY A 218 -13.23 -1.89 7.16
CA GLY A 218 -14.19 -1.69 8.24
C GLY A 218 -14.78 -3.01 8.75
N ASP A 219 -15.94 -2.91 9.40
CA ASP A 219 -16.65 -4.04 10.03
C ASP A 219 -18.10 -4.06 9.52
N LEU A 220 -18.57 -5.19 8.97
CA LEU A 220 -19.92 -5.33 8.43
C LEU A 220 -21.03 -5.12 9.48
N THR A 221 -20.71 -5.21 10.77
CA THR A 221 -21.63 -4.88 11.87
C THR A 221 -21.65 -3.38 12.21
N GLY A 222 -20.56 -2.67 11.92
CA GLY A 222 -20.33 -1.25 12.21
C GLY A 222 -20.31 -0.36 10.96
N GLU A 223 -19.27 0.48 10.83
CA GLU A 223 -18.98 1.23 9.60
C GLU A 223 -18.08 0.40 8.65
N PHE A 224 -18.38 0.41 7.35
CA PHE A 224 -17.58 -0.32 6.36
C PHE A 224 -17.74 0.20 4.92
N TRP A 225 -16.80 -0.22 4.09
CA TRP A 225 -16.86 -0.24 2.63
C TRP A 225 -16.68 -1.69 2.16
N LEU A 226 -17.62 -2.22 1.36
CA LEU A 226 -17.62 -3.64 0.99
C LEU A 226 -16.45 -4.05 0.08
N GLY A 227 -15.94 -3.12 -0.73
CA GLY A 227 -14.88 -3.35 -1.71
C GLY A 227 -15.39 -3.36 -3.15
N LEU A 228 -14.75 -2.60 -4.04
CA LEU A 228 -15.17 -2.42 -5.44
C LEU A 228 -15.29 -3.75 -6.20
N ARG A 229 -14.39 -4.71 -5.96
CA ARG A 229 -14.46 -6.04 -6.60
C ARG A 229 -15.72 -6.80 -6.21
N LYS A 230 -16.11 -6.78 -4.93
CA LYS A 230 -17.33 -7.43 -4.43
C LYS A 230 -18.58 -6.73 -4.95
N ILE A 231 -18.56 -5.40 -5.03
CA ILE A 231 -19.67 -4.62 -5.60
C ILE A 231 -19.84 -4.95 -7.08
N PHE A 232 -18.74 -5.00 -7.86
CA PHE A 232 -18.74 -5.40 -9.27
C PHE A 232 -19.37 -6.79 -9.46
N ASP A 233 -18.95 -7.78 -8.66
CA ASP A 233 -19.49 -9.14 -8.70
C ASP A 233 -21.00 -9.17 -8.39
N ILE A 234 -21.50 -8.32 -7.47
CA ILE A 234 -22.93 -8.24 -7.16
C ILE A 234 -23.72 -7.63 -8.33
N VAL A 235 -23.27 -6.49 -8.89
CA VAL A 235 -24.12 -5.67 -9.78
C VAL A 235 -24.05 -6.02 -11.26
N ASN A 236 -23.10 -6.88 -11.65
CA ASN A 236 -22.95 -7.35 -13.03
C ASN A 236 -23.46 -8.80 -13.25
N GLN A 237 -24.29 -9.31 -12.34
CA GLN A 237 -24.98 -10.59 -12.51
C GLN A 237 -25.94 -10.52 -13.70
N LYS A 238 -25.90 -11.51 -14.61
CA LYS A 238 -26.45 -11.36 -15.97
C LYS A 238 -27.98 -11.34 -16.04
N ALA A 239 -28.64 -11.91 -15.04
CA ALA A 239 -30.09 -12.06 -14.99
C ALA A 239 -30.79 -10.96 -14.16
N THR A 240 -30.05 -10.01 -13.57
CA THR A 240 -30.57 -9.08 -12.57
C THR A 240 -30.06 -7.66 -12.82
N HIS A 241 -30.96 -6.68 -12.82
CA HIS A 241 -30.58 -5.26 -12.83
C HIS A 241 -30.62 -4.70 -11.41
N PHE A 242 -29.59 -3.99 -10.97
CA PHE A 242 -29.55 -3.44 -9.62
C PHE A 242 -30.03 -1.99 -9.58
N SER A 243 -30.65 -1.61 -8.47
CA SER A 243 -30.96 -0.23 -8.10
C SER A 243 -30.08 0.18 -6.94
N LEU A 244 -29.53 1.39 -7.01
CA LEU A 244 -28.75 2.02 -5.94
C LEU A 244 -29.68 2.89 -5.10
N TYR A 245 -29.72 2.67 -3.79
CA TYR A 245 -30.39 3.57 -2.85
C TYR A 245 -29.37 4.13 -1.87
N VAL A 246 -29.38 5.45 -1.75
CA VAL A 246 -28.51 6.24 -0.88
C VAL A 246 -29.40 6.91 0.16
N ASP A 247 -29.23 6.51 1.42
CA ASP A 247 -29.88 7.11 2.57
C ASP A 247 -28.89 8.05 3.27
N LEU A 248 -29.32 9.28 3.54
CA LEU A 248 -28.55 10.32 4.23
C LEU A 248 -29.29 10.74 5.48
N GLU A 249 -28.67 10.59 6.63
CA GLU A 249 -29.15 11.15 7.90
C GLU A 249 -28.18 12.23 8.39
N SER A 250 -28.75 13.36 8.83
CA SER A 250 -28.03 14.46 9.45
C SER A 250 -28.27 14.46 10.95
N GLU A 251 -27.29 14.95 11.72
CA GLU A 251 -27.29 15.19 13.18
C GLU A 251 -28.53 15.92 13.78
N ASN A 252 -29.46 16.41 12.94
CA ASN A 252 -30.72 17.05 13.34
C ASN A 252 -31.95 16.22 12.89
N ASP A 253 -31.82 14.90 12.82
CA ASP A 253 -32.83 13.91 12.37
C ASP A 253 -33.45 14.24 11.00
N LYS A 254 -32.66 14.88 10.12
CA LYS A 254 -33.09 15.23 8.76
C LYS A 254 -32.64 14.15 7.79
N HIS A 255 -33.62 13.38 7.31
CA HIS A 255 -33.41 12.38 6.28
C HIS A 255 -33.51 12.98 4.88
N ALA A 256 -32.54 12.63 4.04
CA ALA A 256 -32.58 12.85 2.60
C ALA A 256 -32.16 11.56 1.89
N TYR A 257 -32.67 11.31 0.70
CA TYR A 257 -32.32 10.12 -0.08
C TYR A 257 -32.12 10.43 -1.56
N ALA A 258 -31.36 9.56 -2.21
CA ALA A 258 -31.24 9.46 -3.66
C ALA A 258 -31.35 7.99 -4.07
N SER A 259 -32.15 7.72 -5.08
CA SER A 259 -32.38 6.39 -5.65
C SER A 259 -32.09 6.45 -7.13
N TYR A 260 -31.43 5.42 -7.66
CA TYR A 260 -31.14 5.24 -9.07
C TYR A 260 -31.55 3.83 -9.48
N ASP A 261 -32.34 3.70 -10.53
CA ASP A 261 -32.45 2.42 -11.24
C ASP A 261 -31.18 2.15 -12.09
N GLY A 262 -31.04 0.93 -12.61
CA GLY A 262 -30.00 0.59 -13.58
C GLY A 262 -28.55 0.84 -13.12
N PHE A 263 -28.25 0.63 -11.84
CA PHE A 263 -26.88 0.73 -11.31
C PHE A 263 -26.04 -0.49 -11.67
N TRP A 264 -24.89 -0.22 -12.29
CA TRP A 264 -23.82 -1.17 -12.52
C TRP A 264 -22.48 -0.43 -12.59
N ILE A 265 -21.37 -1.17 -12.52
CA ILE A 265 -20.02 -0.60 -12.59
C ILE A 265 -19.15 -1.41 -13.55
N GLU A 266 -18.29 -0.72 -14.29
CA GLU A 266 -17.30 -1.34 -15.20
C GLU A 266 -16.23 -2.13 -14.41
N ASP A 267 -15.36 -2.86 -15.11
CA ASP A 267 -14.29 -3.67 -14.48
C ASP A 267 -13.08 -2.84 -13.99
N GLU A 268 -12.06 -3.53 -13.46
CA GLU A 268 -10.82 -2.92 -12.96
C GLU A 268 -9.99 -2.24 -14.06
N SER A 269 -10.12 -2.64 -15.33
CA SER A 269 -9.44 -2.00 -16.48
C SER A 269 -10.06 -0.64 -16.83
N CYS A 270 -11.36 -0.50 -16.56
CA CYS A 270 -12.13 0.74 -16.66
C CYS A 270 -12.27 1.48 -15.31
N TYR A 271 -11.41 1.16 -14.33
CA TYR A 271 -11.35 1.80 -13.00
C TYR A 271 -12.68 1.79 -12.21
N PHE A 272 -13.51 0.77 -12.39
CA PHE A 272 -14.84 0.67 -11.73
C PHE A 272 -15.74 1.88 -11.98
N LYS A 273 -15.67 2.44 -13.19
CA LYS A 273 -16.53 3.55 -13.62
C LYS A 273 -18.00 3.21 -13.36
N ILE A 274 -18.69 4.12 -12.68
CA ILE A 274 -20.09 3.97 -12.26
C ILE A 274 -21.05 4.35 -13.39
N HIS A 275 -22.10 3.56 -13.54
CA HIS A 275 -23.24 3.83 -14.41
C HIS A 275 -24.53 3.88 -13.56
N LEU A 276 -25.35 4.91 -13.77
CA LEU A 276 -26.58 5.18 -13.04
C LEU A 276 -27.72 5.48 -14.03
N GLY A 277 -28.91 4.95 -13.76
CA GLY A 277 -30.13 5.23 -14.49
C GLY A 277 -30.90 6.44 -13.94
N HIS A 278 -32.22 6.31 -13.84
CA HIS A 278 -33.11 7.42 -13.48
C HIS A 278 -33.02 7.79 -12.00
N TYR A 279 -32.76 9.07 -11.73
CA TYR A 279 -32.77 9.64 -10.38
C TYR A 279 -34.18 9.82 -9.82
N SER A 280 -34.39 9.37 -8.58
CA SER A 280 -35.52 9.74 -7.72
C SER A 280 -35.03 10.04 -6.32
N GLY A 281 -35.33 11.23 -5.77
CA GLY A 281 -34.83 11.61 -4.44
C GLY A 281 -35.07 13.06 -4.07
N ASN A 282 -34.81 13.38 -2.80
CA ASN A 282 -34.82 14.72 -2.23
C ASN A 282 -33.42 15.23 -1.80
N ALA A 283 -32.37 14.40 -1.91
CA ALA A 283 -30.98 14.79 -1.62
C ALA A 283 -30.34 15.73 -2.66
N GLY A 284 -30.99 15.97 -3.80
CA GLY A 284 -30.44 16.70 -4.94
C GLY A 284 -29.68 15.80 -5.93
N LYS A 285 -29.51 16.28 -7.17
CA LYS A 285 -28.91 15.54 -8.31
C LYS A 285 -27.39 15.74 -8.41
N ASN A 286 -26.65 15.55 -7.31
CA ASN A 286 -25.21 15.80 -7.23
C ASN A 286 -24.37 14.52 -6.97
N PHE A 287 -24.78 13.39 -7.56
CA PHE A 287 -24.02 12.13 -7.53
C PHE A 287 -23.62 11.74 -8.96
#